data_AF-A0A503HM82-F1
#
_entry.id   AF-A0A503HM82-F1
#
_cell.length_a   1.000
_cell.length_b   1.000
_cell.length_c   1.000
_cell.angle_alpha   90.00
_cell.angle_beta   90.00
_cell.angle_gamma   90.00
#
_symmetry.space_group_name_H-M   'P 1'
#
loop_
_entity.id
_entity.type
_entity.pdbx_description
1 polymer ?
#
loop_
_entity_poly.entity_id
_entity_poly.type
_entity_poly.pdbx_seq_one_letter_code
_entity_poly.pdbx_strand_id
1 'polypeptide(L)' 'MVADRYHISPMTIWRWLKSDLGFPRPLYIGRNRYWQENDLVEWEASRRAGAMRPQRSRQQ' A
#
# COMPACT_ATOMS: atom_id res chain seq x y z
N MET A 1 9.83 5.29 -6.55
CA MET A 1 8.98 4.06 -6.44
C MET A 1 8.53 3.92 -4.99
N VAL A 2 7.41 3.26 -4.68
CA VAL A 2 6.97 3.10 -3.28
C VAL A 2 7.98 2.35 -2.40
N ALA A 3 8.78 1.45 -2.98
CA ALA A 3 9.88 0.77 -2.27
C ALA A 3 10.91 1.75 -1.66
N ASP A 4 11.16 2.87 -2.33
CA ASP A 4 12.11 3.91 -1.90
C ASP A 4 11.59 4.69 -0.68
N ARG A 5 10.29 5.05 -0.67
CA ARG A 5 9.61 5.69 0.46
C ARG A 5 9.80 4.93 1.78
N TYR A 6 9.81 3.60 1.70
CA TYR A 6 9.94 2.72 2.86
C TYR A 6 11.38 2.23 3.08
N HIS A 7 12.34 2.64 2.25
CA HIS A 7 13.72 2.14 2.25
C HIS A 7 13.82 0.59 2.24
N ILE A 8 13.00 -0.07 1.42
CA ILE A 8 12.94 -1.53 1.30
C ILE A 8 13.13 -2.00 -0.13
N SER A 9 13.40 -3.30 -0.28
CA SER A 9 13.47 -3.92 -1.60
C SER A 9 12.09 -3.97 -2.30
N PRO A 10 12.03 -3.92 -3.64
CA PRO A 10 10.81 -4.17 -4.41
C PRO A 10 10.19 -5.56 -4.14
N MET A 11 11.02 -6.53 -3.75
CA MET A 11 10.59 -7.88 -3.36
C MET A 11 9.73 -7.84 -2.09
N THR A 12 10.04 -6.95 -1.15
CA THR A 12 9.25 -6.74 0.08
C THR A 12 7.87 -6.18 -0.26
N ILE A 13 7.79 -5.20 -1.17
CA ILE A 13 6.51 -4.69 -1.69
C ILE A 13 5.71 -5.81 -2.36
N TRP A 14 6.35 -6.69 -3.12
CA TRP A 14 5.68 -7.85 -3.73
C TRP A 14 5.10 -8.80 -2.68
N ARG A 15 5.81 -9.08 -1.59
CA ARG A 15 5.29 -9.88 -0.48
C ARG A 15 4.08 -9.20 0.18
N TRP A 16 4.16 -7.90 0.46
CA TRP A 16 3.04 -7.16 1.06
C TRP A 16 1.78 -7.18 0.19
N LEU A 17 1.93 -7.15 -1.14
CA LEU A 17 0.81 -7.29 -2.08
C LEU A 17 0.18 -8.69 -2.11
N LYS A 18 0.91 -9.70 -1.64
CA LYS A 18 0.49 -11.10 -1.56
C LYS A 18 -0.01 -11.49 -0.16
N SER A 19 0.36 -10.74 0.87
CA SER A 19 -0.05 -10.97 2.26
C SER A 19 -1.33 -10.21 2.61
N ASP A 20 -2.04 -10.64 3.65
CA ASP A 20 -3.23 -9.98 4.20
C ASP A 20 -2.94 -8.73 5.06
N LEU A 21 -1.81 -8.05 4.81
CA LEU A 21 -1.39 -6.86 5.56
C LEU A 21 -2.21 -5.59 5.23
N GLY A 22 -3.24 -5.72 4.39
CA GLY A 22 -4.06 -4.58 3.94
C GLY A 22 -3.28 -3.54 3.12
N PHE A 23 -2.13 -3.90 2.54
CA PHE A 23 -1.32 -2.96 1.78
C PHE A 23 -2.04 -2.47 0.51
N PRO A 24 -1.99 -1.15 0.18
CA PRO A 24 -2.69 -0.60 -0.97
C PRO A 24 -2.34 -1.28 -2.29
N ARG A 25 -3.36 -1.51 -3.12
CA ARG A 25 -3.20 -2.10 -4.45
C ARG A 25 -2.65 -1.03 -5.42
N PRO A 26 -1.66 -1.36 -6.25
CA PRO A 26 -1.18 -0.42 -7.26
C PRO A 26 -2.19 -0.23 -8.38
N LEU A 27 -2.20 0.97 -8.94
CA LEU A 27 -2.65 1.25 -10.28
C LEU A 27 -1.52 0.94 -11.27
N TYR A 28 -1.83 0.19 -12.32
CA TYR A 28 -0.87 -0.09 -13.40
C TYR A 28 -1.06 0.93 -14.51
N ILE A 29 0.00 1.70 -14.80
CA ILE A 29 0.07 2.55 -15.98
C ILE A 29 1.27 2.08 -16.79
N GLY A 30 0.99 1.34 -17.86
CA GLY A 30 2.00 0.60 -18.61
C GLY A 30 2.68 -0.47 -17.75
N ARG A 31 4.02 -0.46 -17.72
CA ARG A 31 4.84 -1.40 -16.92
C ARG A 31 5.10 -0.90 -15.50
N ASN A 32 4.68 0.33 -15.19
CA ASN A 32 4.96 0.96 -13.91
C ASN A 32 3.78 0.84 -12.97
N ARG A 33 4.09 0.66 -11.69
CA ARG A 33 3.12 0.61 -10.60
C ARG A 33 3.07 1.97 -9.91
N TYR A 34 1.87 2.51 -9.80
CA TYR A 34 1.56 3.74 -9.12
C TYR A 34 0.64 3.43 -7.94
N TRP A 35 0.74 4.22 -6.89
CA TRP A 35 -0.11 4.09 -5.72
C TRP A 35 -0.67 5.46 -5.41
N GLN A 36 -1.91 5.49 -4.96
CA GLN A 36 -2.48 6.71 -4.43
C GLN A 36 -1.80 7.03 -3.10
N GLU A 37 -1.39 8.28 -2.93
CA GLU A 37 -0.66 8.70 -1.73
C GLU A 37 -1.53 8.61 -0.47
N ASN A 38 -2.81 8.96 -0.55
CA ASN A 38 -3.74 8.88 0.57
C ASN A 38 -3.85 7.44 1.11
N ASP A 39 -3.95 6.44 0.23
CA ASP A 39 -4.07 5.04 0.63
C ASP A 39 -2.80 4.57 1.37
N LEU A 40 -1.61 5.05 0.95
CA LEU A 40 -0.35 4.75 1.62
C LEU A 40 -0.31 5.39 3.02
N VAL A 41 -0.71 6.66 3.13
CA VAL A 41 -0.75 7.39 4.41
C VAL A 41 -1.72 6.74 5.40
N GLU A 42 -2.91 6.34 4.94
CA GLU A 42 -3.90 5.63 5.76
C GLU A 42 -3.38 4.27 6.25
N TRP A 43 -2.71 3.52 5.36
CA TRP A 43 -2.08 2.25 5.73
C TRP A 43 -0.94 2.43 6.74
N GLU A 44 -0.10 3.46 6.57
CA GLU A 44 0.96 3.84 7.51
C GLU A 44 0.38 4.20 8.89
N ALA A 45 -0.68 5.00 8.93
CA ALA A 45 -1.38 5.38 10.15
C ALA A 45 -1.98 4.15 10.87
N SER A 46 -2.60 3.24 10.10
CA SER A 46 -3.19 2.00 10.62
C SER A 46 -2.16 1.09 11.29
N ARG A 47 -0.93 1.03 10.75
CA ARG A 47 0.18 0.25 11.35
C ARG A 47 0.76 0.90 12.60
N ARG A 48 0.80 2.23 12.67
CA ARG A 48 1.28 2.96 13.87
C ARG A 48 0.28 2.87 15.03
N ALA A 49 -1.01 2.82 14.73
CA ALA A 49 -2.08 2.74 15.72
C ALA A 49 -2.29 1.34 16.34
N GLY A 50 -1.55 0.31 15.90
CA GLY A 50 -1.62 -1.05 16.45
C GLY A 50 -2.90 -1.84 16.11
N ALA A 51 -4.02 -1.19 15.85
CA ALA A 51 -5.26 -1.82 15.39
C ALA A 51 -6.26 -0.76 14.91
N MET A 52 -6.37 -0.55 13.59
CA MET A 52 -7.63 -0.13 12.96
C MET A 52 -7.52 -0.35 11.46
N ARG A 53 -8.37 -1.19 10.88
CA ARG A 53 -8.47 -1.40 9.42
C ARG A 53 -9.53 -0.45 8.88
N PRO A 54 -9.18 0.61 8.13
CA PRO A 54 -10.20 1.37 7.42
C PRO A 54 -10.71 0.52 6.25
N GLN A 55 -12.03 0.40 6.18
CA GLN A 55 -12.72 -0.32 5.11
C GLN A 55 -12.54 0.45 3.79
N ARG A 56 -12.02 -0.23 2.77
CA ARG A 56 -12.02 0.26 1.39
C ARG A 56 -13.47 0.49 0.93
N SER A 57 -13.93 1.72 1.00
CA SER A 57 -15.10 2.18 0.27
C SER A 57 -14.73 2.28 -1.21
N ARG A 58 -15.19 1.30 -1.96
CA ARG A 58 -15.30 1.32 -3.43
C ARG A 58 -16.20 2.51 -3.77
N GLN A 59 -15.64 3.65 -4.19
CA GLN A 59 -16.45 4.71 -4.77
C GLN A 59 -16.86 4.29 -6.19
N GLN A 60 -18.17 4.29 -6.42
CA GLN A 60 -18.81 4.34 -7.73
C GLN A 60 -19.02 5.78 -8.15
#